data_AF-A0AAV0DEN7-F1
#
_entry.id   AF-A0AAV0DEN7-F1
#
_cell.length_a   1.000
_cell.length_b   1.000
_cell.length_c   1.000
_cell.angle_alpha   90.00
_cell.angle_beta   90.00
_cell.angle_gamma   90.00
#
_symmetry.space_group_name_H-M   'P 1'
#
loop_
_entity.id
_entity.type
_entity.pdbx_description
1 polymer ?
#
loop_
_entity_poly.entity_id
_entity_poly.type
_entity_poly.pdbx_seq_one_letter_code
_entity_poly.pdbx_strand_id
1 'polypeptide(L)'
;MSRPEYVWDKCWTFMSDDILHRQRRALMHPDLKLTEAEIKNYALTEIEMMLRRMGRSLKDYPSMPFPTISDATLYQNRLIFDELQYDRVALHEEHDKCLQSLNDQQRQ
;
A
#
# COMPACT_ATOMS: atom_id res chain seq x y z
N MET A 1 3.90 -10.17 31.89
CA MET A 1 3.39 -9.16 30.94
C MET A 1 3.80 -9.60 29.55
N SER A 2 2.84 -9.92 28.68
CA SER A 2 3.12 -10.26 27.29
C SER A 2 3.79 -9.08 26.60
N ARG A 3 4.84 -9.33 25.80
CA ARG A 3 5.60 -8.30 25.05
C ARG A 3 5.32 -8.44 23.55
N PRO A 4 4.12 -8.05 23.08
CA PRO A 4 3.73 -8.22 21.67
C PRO A 4 4.67 -7.49 20.71
N GLU A 5 5.28 -6.39 21.16
CA GLU A 5 6.28 -5.64 20.38
C GLU A 5 7.53 -6.47 20.08
N TYR A 6 7.93 -7.35 21.00
CA TYR A 6 9.09 -8.21 20.82
C TYR A 6 8.82 -9.30 19.78
N VAL A 7 7.62 -9.90 19.81
CA VAL A 7 7.20 -10.88 18.81
C VAL A 7 7.08 -10.23 17.45
N TRP A 8 6.51 -9.02 17.38
CA TRP A 8 6.43 -8.25 16.15
C TRP A 8 7.82 -7.98 15.55
N ASP A 9 8.75 -7.41 16.33
CA ASP A 9 10.11 -7.08 15.85
C ASP A 9 10.87 -8.30 15.32
N LYS A 10 10.66 -9.48 15.91
CA LYS A 10 11.32 -10.72 15.51
C LYS A 10 10.63 -11.48 14.38
N CYS A 11 9.31 -11.38 14.26
CA CYS A 11 8.54 -12.25 13.38
C CYS A 11 7.85 -11.53 12.22
N TRP A 12 7.86 -10.20 12.16
CA TRP A 12 7.12 -9.46 11.13
C TRP A 12 7.49 -9.90 9.70
N THR A 13 8.75 -10.26 9.45
CA THR A 13 9.21 -10.73 8.14
C THR A 13 8.46 -11.97 7.68
N PHE A 14 8.28 -12.95 8.57
CA PHE A 14 7.53 -14.18 8.29
C PHE A 14 6.04 -13.91 8.17
N MET A 15 5.50 -12.97 8.97
CA MET A 15 4.09 -12.57 8.90
C MET A 15 3.76 -11.83 7.60
N SER A 16 4.78 -11.25 6.94
CA SER A 16 4.60 -10.41 5.76
C SER A 16 5.06 -11.02 4.44
N ASP A 17 5.54 -12.28 4.45
CA ASP A 17 6.20 -12.93 3.31
C ASP A 17 5.31 -13.00 2.06
N ASP A 18 4.01 -13.24 2.25
CA ASP A 18 3.05 -13.39 1.15
C ASP A 18 2.32 -12.09 0.77
N ILE A 19 2.55 -11.00 1.50
CA ILE A 19 1.84 -9.72 1.29
C ILE A 19 2.09 -9.19 -0.12
N LEU A 20 3.35 -9.14 -0.56
CA LEU A 20 3.68 -8.61 -1.89
C LEU A 20 2.99 -9.43 -3.00
N HIS A 21 2.96 -10.75 -2.84
CA HIS A 21 2.31 -11.66 -3.78
C HIS A 21 0.79 -11.47 -3.81
N ARG A 22 0.15 -11.33 -2.65
CA ARG A 22 -1.29 -11.04 -2.54
C ARG A 22 -1.64 -9.69 -3.17
N GLN A 23 -0.86 -8.65 -2.88
CA GLN A 23 -1.09 -7.30 -3.40
C GLN A 23 -0.95 -7.24 -4.93
N ARG A 24 0.08 -7.88 -5.51
CA ARG A 24 0.23 -8.01 -6.97
C ARG A 24 -0.99 -8.63 -7.65
N ARG A 25 -1.50 -9.72 -7.07
CA ARG A 25 -2.67 -10.42 -7.61
C ARG A 25 -3.93 -9.57 -7.55
N ALA A 26 -4.15 -8.87 -6.45
CA ALA A 26 -5.38 -8.15 -6.23
C ALA A 26 -5.42 -6.77 -6.93
N LEU A 27 -4.25 -6.14 -7.17
CA LEU A 27 -4.14 -4.95 -8.03
C LEU A 27 -3.96 -5.27 -9.52
N MET A 28 -3.78 -6.54 -9.89
CA MET A 28 -3.38 -6.96 -11.24
C MET A 28 -2.12 -6.23 -11.74
N HIS A 29 -1.16 -5.98 -10.85
CA HIS A 29 0.06 -5.23 -11.13
C HIS A 29 1.30 -6.09 -10.81
N PRO A 30 1.80 -6.91 -11.75
CA PRO A 30 2.88 -7.87 -11.51
C PRO A 30 4.19 -7.22 -11.06
N ASP A 31 4.49 -6.02 -11.56
CA ASP A 31 5.71 -5.28 -11.28
C ASP A 31 5.63 -4.43 -10.01
N LEU A 32 4.56 -4.60 -9.21
CA LEU A 32 4.38 -3.87 -7.97
C LEU A 32 5.58 -4.15 -7.05
N LYS A 33 6.16 -3.07 -6.53
CA LYS A 33 7.17 -3.08 -5.48
C LYS A 33 6.59 -2.32 -4.30
N LEU A 34 6.72 -2.90 -3.12
CA LEU A 34 6.35 -2.27 -1.86
C LEU A 34 7.61 -2.05 -1.05
N THR A 35 7.69 -0.90 -0.40
CA THR A 35 8.72 -0.59 0.58
C THR A 35 8.52 -1.43 1.84
N GLU A 36 9.57 -1.60 2.65
CA GLU A 36 9.47 -2.32 3.91
C GLU A 36 8.41 -1.71 4.85
N ALA A 37 8.29 -0.38 4.87
CA ALA A 37 7.29 0.33 5.64
C ALA A 37 5.86 -0.01 5.19
N GLU A 38 5.62 -0.11 3.89
CA GLU A 38 4.33 -0.52 3.33
C GLU A 38 4.02 -1.98 3.68
N ILE A 39 5.01 -2.88 3.52
CA ILE A 39 4.87 -4.30 3.87
C ILE A 39 4.52 -4.47 5.36
N LYS A 40 5.25 -3.77 6.25
CA LYS A 40 4.97 -3.75 7.69
C LYS A 40 3.58 -3.22 8.00
N ASN A 41 3.17 -2.13 7.34
CA ASN A 41 1.83 -1.59 7.51
C ASN A 41 0.73 -2.57 7.08
N TYR A 42 0.88 -3.24 5.93
CA TYR A 42 -0.07 -4.26 5.50
C TYR A 42 -0.17 -5.41 6.51
N ALA A 43 0.96 -5.88 7.03
CA ALA A 43 0.99 -6.93 8.06
C ALA A 43 0.30 -6.48 9.36
N LEU A 44 0.57 -5.26 9.83
CA LEU A 44 -0.11 -4.70 11.01
C LEU A 44 -1.62 -4.59 10.80
N THR A 45 -2.06 -4.22 9.60
CA THR A 45 -3.50 -4.16 9.33
C THR A 45 -4.14 -5.55 9.31
N GLU A 46 -3.50 -6.56 8.72
CA GLU A 46 -4.04 -7.94 8.80
C GLU A 46 -4.20 -8.39 10.26
N ILE A 47 -3.22 -8.04 11.12
CA ILE A 47 -3.29 -8.29 12.57
C ILE A 47 -4.47 -7.52 13.21
N GLU A 48 -4.64 -6.23 12.91
CA GLU A 48 -5.78 -5.44 13.37
C GLU A 48 -7.12 -6.07 12.96
N MET A 49 -7.24 -6.55 11.72
CA MET A 49 -8.45 -7.24 11.26
C MET A 49 -8.72 -8.53 12.03
N MET A 50 -7.68 -9.32 12.31
CA MET A 50 -7.80 -10.53 13.13
C MET A 50 -8.23 -10.19 14.56
N LEU A 51 -7.64 -9.16 15.17
CA LEU A 51 -8.01 -8.70 16.50
C LEU A 51 -9.45 -8.19 16.55
N ARG A 52 -9.87 -7.40 15.56
CA ARG A 52 -11.25 -6.89 15.45
C ARG A 52 -12.28 -8.01 15.41
N ARG A 53 -12.00 -9.10 14.70
CA ARG A 53 -12.86 -10.31 14.69
C ARG A 53 -12.98 -10.96 16.08
N MET A 54 -11.99 -10.77 16.94
CA MET A 54 -11.99 -11.22 18.33
C MET A 54 -12.49 -10.15 19.32
N GLY A 55 -13.04 -9.03 18.82
CA GLY A 55 -13.54 -7.92 19.65
C GLY A 55 -12.43 -7.10 20.32
N ARG A 56 -11.20 -7.15 19.79
CA ARG A 56 -10.04 -6.38 20.27
C ARG A 56 -9.48 -5.49 19.17
N SER A 57 -8.54 -4.63 19.51
CA SER A 57 -7.78 -3.81 18.57
C SER A 57 -6.31 -3.75 18.96
N LEU A 58 -5.42 -3.44 18.02
CA LEU A 58 -4.05 -3.03 18.28
C LEU A 58 -3.97 -1.87 19.27
N LYS A 59 -5.02 -1.04 19.36
CA LYS A 59 -5.12 0.02 20.39
C LYS A 59 -5.11 -0.52 21.82
N ASP A 60 -5.52 -1.77 22.03
CA ASP A 60 -5.49 -2.43 23.34
C ASP A 60 -4.06 -2.89 23.72
N TYR A 61 -3.11 -2.80 22.79
CA TYR A 61 -1.71 -3.19 22.95
C TYR A 61 -0.78 -2.00 22.69
N PRO A 62 -0.65 -1.04 23.62
CA PRO A 62 0.03 0.24 23.39
C PRO A 62 1.53 0.13 23.08
N SER A 63 2.17 -1.01 23.33
CA SER A 63 3.57 -1.25 22.94
C SER A 63 3.74 -1.63 21.47
N MET A 64 2.66 -2.00 20.77
CA MET A 64 2.69 -2.44 19.38
C MET A 64 2.52 -1.24 18.42
N PRO A 65 3.27 -1.18 17.31
CA PRO A 65 3.07 -0.14 16.31
C PRO A 65 1.67 -0.26 15.68
N PHE A 66 1.06 0.89 15.38
CA PHE A 66 -0.24 0.96 14.73
C PHE A 66 -0.06 1.25 13.23
N PRO A 67 -0.82 0.61 12.33
CA PRO A 67 -0.69 0.85 10.90
C PRO A 67 -1.06 2.28 10.53
N THR A 68 -0.30 2.89 9.61
CA THR A 68 -0.56 4.25 9.10
C THR A 68 -1.59 4.27 7.96
N ILE A 69 -1.89 3.10 7.38
CA ILE A 69 -2.75 2.92 6.21
C ILE A 69 -4.23 3.02 6.62
N SER A 70 -5.05 3.77 5.87
CA SER A 70 -6.49 3.86 6.11
C SER A 70 -7.19 2.59 5.58
N ASP A 71 -8.31 2.19 6.19
CA ASP A 71 -9.10 1.03 5.72
C ASP A 71 -9.37 1.08 4.20
N ALA A 72 -9.54 2.28 3.62
CA ALA A 72 -9.79 2.48 2.19
C ALA A 72 -8.60 2.13 1.26
N THR A 73 -7.37 2.15 1.76
CA THR A 73 -6.18 1.73 0.98
C THR A 73 -6.01 0.21 0.98
N LEU A 74 -6.68 -0.50 1.88
CA LEU A 74 -6.74 -1.98 1.91
C LEU A 74 -7.85 -2.53 1.03
N TYR A 75 -8.98 -1.82 0.92
CA TYR A 75 -10.04 -2.14 -0.03
C TYR A 75 -9.70 -1.50 -1.38
N GLN A 76 -8.64 -2.05 -1.98
CA GLN A 76 -8.03 -1.73 -3.26
C GLN A 76 -9.04 -1.25 -4.32
N ASN A 77 -9.20 0.06 -4.42
CA ASN A 77 -9.59 0.64 -5.70
C ASN A 77 -8.30 0.77 -6.51
N ARG A 78 -8.12 -0.14 -7.47
CA ARG A 78 -6.97 -0.10 -8.40
C ARG A 78 -6.78 1.29 -9.01
N LEU A 79 -7.86 2.01 -9.33
CA LEU A 79 -7.77 3.36 -9.90
C LEU A 79 -7.13 4.35 -8.92
N ILE A 80 -7.49 4.28 -7.63
CA ILE A 80 -6.89 5.14 -6.58
C ILE A 80 -5.42 4.76 -6.39
N PHE A 81 -5.09 3.47 -6.43
CA PHE A 81 -3.71 3.02 -6.32
C PHE A 81 -2.85 3.52 -7.49
N ASP A 82 -3.33 3.34 -8.73
CA ASP A 82 -2.66 3.79 -9.94
C ASP A 82 -2.47 5.32 -9.91
N GLU A 83 -3.46 6.09 -9.45
CA GLU A 83 -3.38 7.55 -9.31
C GLU A 83 -2.35 8.00 -8.25
N LEU A 84 -2.24 7.28 -7.13
CA LEU A 84 -1.26 7.59 -6.07
C LEU A 84 0.18 7.24 -6.46
N GLN A 85 0.38 6.21 -7.28
CA GLN A 85 1.70 5.75 -7.72
C GLN A 85 2.16 6.35 -9.06
N TYR A 86 1.34 7.22 -9.64
CA TYR A 86 1.59 7.77 -10.95
C TYR A 86 2.79 8.73 -10.99
N ASP A 87 3.72 8.52 -11.94
CA ASP A 87 4.85 9.40 -12.14
C ASP A 87 4.43 10.68 -12.88
N ARG A 88 4.21 11.74 -12.10
CA ARG A 88 3.81 13.06 -12.60
C ARG A 88 4.86 13.69 -13.52
N VAL A 89 6.14 13.38 -13.34
CA VAL A 89 7.23 13.94 -14.15
C VAL A 89 7.20 13.31 -15.53
N ALA A 90 7.13 11.97 -15.60
CA ALA A 90 7.05 11.25 -16.86
C ALA A 90 5.83 11.69 -17.70
N LEU A 91 4.67 11.88 -17.05
CA LEU A 91 3.48 12.39 -17.74
C LEU A 91 3.63 13.81 -18.24
N HIS A 92 4.26 14.68 -17.45
CA HIS A 92 4.48 16.05 -17.88
C HIS A 92 5.36 16.10 -19.14
N GLU A 93 6.40 15.28 -19.19
CA GLU A 93 7.24 15.15 -20.39
C GLU A 93 6.47 14.58 -21.59
N GLU A 94 5.61 13.58 -21.37
CA GLU A 94 4.76 13.01 -22.41
C GLU A 94 3.74 14.02 -22.93
N HIS A 95 3.11 14.77 -22.02
CA HIS A 95 2.20 15.87 -22.35
C HIS A 95 2.87 16.91 -23.24
N ASP A 96 4.07 17.35 -22.89
CA ASP A 96 4.80 18.37 -23.65
C ASP A 96 5.21 17.86 -25.05
N LYS A 97 5.61 16.58 -25.16
CA LYS A 97 5.87 15.93 -26.46
C LYS A 97 4.60 15.86 -27.32
N CYS A 98 3.47 15.47 -26.73
CA CYS A 98 2.18 15.42 -27.41
C CYS A 98 1.77 16.81 -27.90
N LEU A 99 1.90 17.86 -27.06
CA LEU A 99 1.61 19.24 -27.46
C LEU A 99 2.44 19.70 -28.65
N GLN A 100 3.73 19.34 -28.69
CA GLN A 100 4.61 19.68 -29.81
C GLN A 100 4.17 18.98 -31.12
N SER A 101 3.55 17.80 -31.01
CA SER A 101 3.10 17.00 -32.15
C SER A 101 1.73 17.41 -32.73
N LEU A 102 1.00 18.33 -32.08
CA LEU A 102 -0.32 18.77 -32.55
C LEU A 102 -0.23 19.53 -33.87
N ASN A 103 -1.13 19.21 -34.80
CA ASN A 103 -1.30 19.94 -36.05
C ASN A 103 -2.15 21.22 -35.84
N ASP A 104 -2.15 22.11 -36.82
CA ASP A 104 -2.79 23.43 -36.70
C ASP A 104 -4.30 23.36 -36.39
N GLN A 105 -4.99 22.30 -36.79
CA GLN A 105 -6.42 22.09 -36.49
C GLN A 105 -6.67 21.59 -35.07
N GLN A 106 -5.66 20.99 -34.43
CA GLN A 106 -5.74 20.53 -33.03
C GLN A 106 -5.20 21.58 -32.03
N ARG A 107 -4.54 22.63 -32.53
CA ARG A 107 -4.08 23.79 -31.74
C ARG A 107 -5.11 24.94 -31.67
N GLN A 108 -6.22 24.82 -32.40
CA GLN A 108 -7.31 25.79 -32.51
C GLN A 108 -8.46 25.43 -31.58
#